data_AF-A0A6C0JB31-F1
#
_entry.id   AF-A0A6C0JB31-F1
#
_cell.length_a   1.000
_cell.length_b   1.000
_cell.length_c   1.000
_cell.angle_alpha   90.00
_cell.angle_beta   90.00
_cell.angle_gamma   90.00
#
_symmetry.space_group_name_H-M   'P 1'
#
loop_
_entity.id
_entity.type
_entity.pdbx_description
1 polymer ?
#
loop_
_entity_poly.entity_id
_entity_poly.type
_entity_poly.pdbx_seq_one_letter_code
_entity_poly.pdbx_strand_id
1 'polypeptide(L)'
;METKTVMSLTERASVARASRDANIREAIKLRQERQSIHHVLLKASMYATLRHEVEAEDGVVNEAVNKGHDSVSIFNYYVPVNVKTKEGEDKKEHVELMVPYEQTYICGPDEDRGKDSTPIVTLIRGHYNRKTAEFDSSKLPGKQTVIESINKDINEDKESKLSGCVLKVEKGYDKNIKVPGRDGHERNAAYLRVMLVWDIECYKERQKENEARRIERRIEYKRSTKSNKV
;
A
#
# COMPACT_ATOMS: atom_id res chain seq x y z
N MET A 1 14.87 -28.08 -53.49
CA MET A 1 16.04 -27.52 -52.79
C MET A 1 15.57 -26.23 -52.14
N GLU A 2 15.20 -26.26 -50.86
CA GLU A 2 14.65 -25.09 -50.17
C GLU A 2 15.79 -24.14 -49.78
N THR A 3 15.79 -22.94 -50.36
CA THR A 3 16.67 -21.85 -49.94
C THR A 3 16.28 -21.42 -48.53
N LYS A 4 17.07 -21.82 -47.52
CA LYS A 4 16.94 -21.25 -46.18
C LYS A 4 17.35 -19.78 -46.24
N THR A 5 16.36 -18.89 -46.23
CA THR A 5 16.59 -17.44 -46.14
C THR A 5 17.27 -17.14 -44.80
N VAL A 6 18.58 -16.86 -44.84
CA VAL A 6 19.35 -16.50 -43.65
C VAL A 6 19.07 -15.05 -43.32
N MET A 7 18.28 -14.80 -42.27
CA MET A 7 17.99 -13.45 -41.80
C MET A 7 19.27 -12.71 -41.40
N SER A 8 19.38 -11.46 -41.82
CA SER A 8 20.44 -10.55 -41.42
C SER A 8 20.41 -10.29 -39.90
N LEU A 9 21.53 -9.83 -39.33
CA LEU A 9 21.62 -9.51 -37.90
C LEU A 9 20.64 -8.39 -37.50
N THR A 10 20.38 -7.44 -38.39
CA THR A 10 19.43 -6.34 -38.19
C THR A 10 17.98 -6.82 -38.19
N GLU A 11 17.61 -7.74 -39.09
CA GLU A 11 16.28 -8.36 -39.11
C GLU A 11 16.05 -9.23 -37.85
N ARG A 12 17.07 -9.99 -37.42
CA ARG A 12 17.01 -10.75 -36.16
C ARG A 12 16.84 -9.84 -34.94
N ALA A 13 17.56 -8.72 -34.89
CA ALA A 13 17.42 -7.74 -33.82
C ALA A 13 16.03 -7.06 -33.82
N SER A 14 15.48 -6.77 -35.00
CA SER A 14 14.14 -6.21 -35.17
C SER A 14 13.05 -7.16 -34.66
N VAL A 15 13.09 -8.43 -35.09
CA VAL A 15 12.14 -9.46 -34.64
C VAL A 15 12.27 -9.72 -33.14
N ALA A 16 13.48 -9.76 -32.59
CA ALA A 16 13.69 -9.92 -31.15
C ALA A 16 13.12 -8.74 -30.33
N ARG A 17 13.25 -7.50 -30.82
CA ARG A 17 12.64 -6.31 -30.19
C ARG A 17 11.12 -6.37 -30.26
N ALA A 18 10.56 -6.70 -31.43
CA ALA A 18 9.11 -6.79 -31.60
C ALA A 18 8.50 -7.89 -30.71
N SER A 19 9.15 -9.04 -30.61
CA SER A 19 8.74 -10.13 -29.69
C SER A 19 8.85 -9.70 -28.23
N ARG A 20 9.94 -9.03 -27.84
CA ARG A 20 10.09 -8.49 -26.48
C ARG A 20 9.00 -7.47 -26.15
N ASP A 21 8.68 -6.57 -27.07
CA ASP A 21 7.64 -5.55 -26.87
C ASP A 21 6.25 -6.18 -26.77
N ALA A 22 5.96 -7.23 -27.55
CA ALA A 22 4.73 -8.01 -27.43
C ALA A 22 4.62 -8.68 -26.05
N ASN A 23 5.69 -9.34 -25.60
CA ASN A 23 5.73 -9.98 -24.28
C ASN A 23 5.56 -8.97 -23.14
N ILE A 24 6.17 -7.78 -23.26
CA ILE A 24 5.99 -6.70 -22.28
C ILE A 24 4.53 -6.23 -22.24
N ARG A 25 3.89 -6.05 -23.40
CA ARG A 25 2.48 -5.64 -23.48
C ARG A 25 1.55 -6.67 -22.86
N GLU A 26 1.78 -7.95 -23.14
CA GLU A 26 0.99 -9.05 -22.57
C GLU A 26 1.15 -9.12 -21.04
N ALA A 27 2.39 -9.01 -20.53
CA ALA A 27 2.64 -8.97 -19.09
C ALA A 27 1.98 -7.76 -18.40
N ILE A 28 1.98 -6.59 -19.05
CA ILE A 28 1.28 -5.40 -18.55
C ILE A 28 -0.23 -5.65 -18.49
N LYS A 29 -0.81 -6.24 -19.53
CA LYS A 29 -2.25 -6.56 -19.59
C LYS A 29 -2.65 -7.52 -18.46
N LEU A 30 -1.93 -8.62 -18.30
CA LEU A 30 -2.17 -9.60 -17.22
C LEU A 30 -2.07 -8.94 -15.84
N ARG A 31 -1.08 -8.05 -15.65
CA ARG A 31 -0.95 -7.29 -14.40
C ARG A 31 -2.14 -6.37 -14.16
N GLN A 32 -2.63 -5.68 -15.18
CA GLN A 32 -3.79 -4.79 -15.06
C GLN A 32 -5.07 -5.56 -14.75
N GLU A 33 -5.29 -6.71 -15.39
CA GLU A 33 -6.43 -7.60 -15.12
C GLU A 33 -6.41 -8.08 -13.66
N ARG A 34 -5.25 -8.55 -13.18
CA ARG A 34 -5.06 -8.94 -11.77
C ARG A 34 -5.26 -7.78 -10.81
N GLN A 35 -4.72 -6.60 -11.12
CA GLN A 35 -4.94 -5.39 -10.32
C GLN A 35 -6.42 -5.05 -10.20
N SER A 36 -7.21 -5.22 -11.27
CA SER A 36 -8.66 -5.03 -11.25
C SER A 36 -9.35 -5.99 -10.29
N ILE A 37 -9.02 -7.29 -10.36
CA ILE A 37 -9.57 -8.32 -9.46
C ILE A 37 -9.21 -7.99 -8.01
N HIS A 38 -7.93 -7.71 -7.73
CA HIS A 38 -7.47 -7.36 -6.39
C HIS A 38 -8.13 -6.08 -5.85
N HIS A 39 -8.36 -5.07 -6.69
CA HIS A 39 -9.06 -3.84 -6.28
C HIS A 39 -10.49 -4.15 -5.81
N VAL A 40 -11.23 -4.94 -6.59
CA VAL A 40 -12.60 -5.36 -6.24
C VAL A 40 -12.62 -6.20 -4.96
N LEU A 41 -11.73 -7.19 -4.84
CA LEU A 41 -11.64 -8.06 -3.66
C LEU A 41 -11.31 -7.26 -2.39
N LEU A 42 -10.31 -6.37 -2.46
CA LEU A 42 -9.95 -5.54 -1.33
C LEU A 42 -11.08 -4.59 -0.94
N LYS A 43 -11.71 -3.94 -1.93
CA LYS A 43 -12.87 -3.08 -1.70
C LYS A 43 -14.00 -3.83 -0.98
N ALA A 44 -14.36 -5.02 -1.46
CA ALA A 44 -15.42 -5.83 -0.88
C ALA A 44 -15.09 -6.27 0.57
N SER A 45 -13.87 -6.75 0.79
CA SER A 45 -13.40 -7.17 2.13
C SER A 45 -13.40 -6.01 3.13
N MET A 46 -12.90 -4.84 2.71
CA MET A 46 -12.90 -3.64 3.54
C MET A 46 -14.33 -3.20 3.85
N TYR A 47 -15.23 -3.21 2.87
CA TYR A 47 -16.64 -2.85 3.08
C TYR A 47 -17.36 -3.76 4.07
N ALA A 48 -17.17 -5.08 3.93
CA ALA A 48 -17.80 -6.05 4.81
C ALA A 48 -17.37 -5.83 6.26
N THR A 49 -16.07 -5.63 6.49
CA THR A 49 -15.53 -5.35 7.82
C THR A 49 -16.03 -4.01 8.35
N LEU A 50 -16.05 -2.95 7.53
CA LEU A 50 -16.54 -1.64 7.97
C LEU A 50 -18.00 -1.68 8.41
N ARG A 51 -18.87 -2.36 7.64
CA ARG A 51 -20.28 -2.56 8.01
C ARG A 51 -20.40 -3.32 9.32
N HIS A 52 -19.65 -4.40 9.47
CA HIS A 52 -19.63 -5.17 10.70
C HIS A 52 -19.22 -4.32 11.91
N GLU A 53 -18.13 -3.56 11.79
CA GLU A 53 -17.59 -2.75 12.90
C GLU A 53 -18.51 -1.60 13.34
N VAL A 54 -19.28 -1.00 12.43
CA VAL A 54 -20.27 0.05 12.80
C VAL A 54 -21.60 -0.53 13.31
N GLU A 55 -21.87 -1.81 13.03
CA GLU A 55 -23.07 -2.50 13.49
C GLU A 55 -22.87 -3.18 14.85
N ALA A 56 -21.66 -3.67 15.13
CA ALA A 56 -21.32 -4.41 16.35
C ALA A 56 -21.32 -3.49 17.59
N GLU A 57 -22.20 -3.79 18.56
CA GLU A 57 -22.34 -3.01 19.81
C GLU A 57 -21.04 -2.95 20.64
N ASP A 58 -20.27 -4.03 20.61
CA ASP A 58 -18.95 -4.18 21.24
C ASP A 58 -17.77 -3.99 20.26
N GLY A 59 -18.05 -3.50 19.05
CA GLY A 59 -17.05 -3.23 18.00
C GLY A 59 -16.11 -2.07 18.33
N VAL A 60 -14.98 -2.00 17.63
CA VAL A 60 -13.93 -1.00 17.91
C VAL A 60 -14.41 0.43 17.65
N VAL A 61 -15.39 0.59 16.75
CA VAL A 61 -16.01 1.88 16.45
C VAL A 61 -16.85 2.35 17.64
N ASN A 62 -17.76 1.50 18.14
CA ASN A 62 -18.62 1.88 19.27
C ASN A 62 -17.80 2.14 20.54
N GLU A 63 -16.77 1.33 20.81
CA GLU A 63 -15.84 1.60 21.91
C GLU A 63 -15.17 2.98 21.76
N ALA A 64 -14.71 3.31 20.55
CA ALA A 64 -14.04 4.57 20.29
C ALA A 64 -14.99 5.78 20.41
N VAL A 65 -16.22 5.66 19.91
CA VAL A 65 -17.27 6.68 20.09
C VAL A 65 -17.58 6.89 21.56
N ASN A 66 -17.77 5.82 22.34
CA ASN A 66 -18.05 5.90 23.78
C ASN A 66 -16.92 6.56 24.58
N LYS A 67 -15.68 6.48 24.09
CA LYS A 67 -14.51 7.16 24.67
C LYS A 67 -14.33 8.61 24.18
N GLY A 68 -15.25 9.12 23.36
CA GLY A 68 -15.18 10.49 22.81
C GLY A 68 -14.13 10.64 21.71
N HIS A 69 -13.77 9.57 21.02
CA HIS A 69 -12.94 9.67 19.82
C HIS A 69 -13.79 10.13 18.61
N ASP A 70 -13.09 10.63 17.61
CA ASP A 70 -13.56 11.14 16.30
C ASP A 70 -13.27 10.15 15.16
N SER A 71 -12.41 9.16 15.46
CA SER A 71 -11.87 8.23 14.50
C SER A 71 -11.29 6.99 15.18
N VAL A 72 -11.19 5.89 14.42
CA VAL A 72 -10.54 4.66 14.87
C VAL A 72 -9.81 3.97 13.71
N SER A 73 -8.74 3.25 14.04
CA SER A 73 -8.02 2.40 13.10
C SER A 73 -8.77 1.09 12.88
N ILE A 74 -9.15 0.79 11.64
CA ILE A 74 -9.81 -0.48 11.29
C ILE A 74 -8.82 -1.47 10.67
N PHE A 75 -7.90 -0.98 9.83
CA PHE A 75 -6.94 -1.85 9.13
C PHE A 75 -5.52 -1.33 9.22
N ASN A 76 -4.56 -2.27 9.31
CA ASN A 76 -3.15 -2.00 9.18
C ASN A 76 -2.58 -2.87 8.05
N TYR A 77 -1.99 -2.22 7.04
CA TYR A 77 -1.40 -2.91 5.90
C TYR A 77 0.09 -2.57 5.76
N TYR A 78 0.94 -3.59 5.76
CA TYR A 78 2.38 -3.41 5.71
C TYR A 78 2.86 -3.04 4.31
N VAL A 79 3.88 -2.17 4.27
CA VAL A 79 4.64 -1.91 3.05
C VAL A 79 5.55 -3.12 2.82
N PRO A 80 5.52 -3.76 1.64
CA PRO A 80 6.35 -4.93 1.37
C PRO A 80 7.84 -4.64 1.59
N VAL A 81 8.52 -5.54 2.29
CA VAL A 81 9.97 -5.52 2.46
C VAL A 81 10.53 -6.89 2.13
N ASN A 82 11.13 -6.98 0.94
CA ASN A 82 11.72 -8.19 0.40
C ASN A 82 13.23 -8.10 0.53
N VAL A 83 13.84 -9.13 1.12
CA VAL A 83 15.29 -9.31 1.10
C VAL A 83 15.67 -10.39 0.10
N LYS A 84 16.75 -10.15 -0.64
CA LYS A 84 17.37 -11.19 -1.46
C LYS A 84 18.42 -11.87 -0.61
N THR A 85 18.21 -13.12 -0.24
CA THR A 85 19.26 -13.93 0.39
C THR A 85 20.10 -14.59 -0.70
N LYS A 86 21.42 -14.60 -0.49
CA LYS A 86 22.38 -15.33 -1.32
C LYS A 86 22.85 -16.52 -0.49
N GLU A 87 22.16 -17.64 -0.58
CA GLU A 87 22.67 -18.88 0.04
C GLU A 87 22.83 -19.99 -1.00
N GLY A 88 23.97 -20.66 -0.95
CA GLY A 88 24.26 -21.93 -1.63
C GLY A 88 24.86 -21.85 -3.03
N GLU A 89 25.71 -22.83 -3.38
CA GLU A 89 26.44 -22.97 -4.66
C GLU A 89 25.53 -23.03 -5.91
N ASP A 90 24.23 -23.22 -5.72
CA ASP A 90 23.20 -23.04 -6.74
C ASP A 90 22.46 -21.71 -6.56
N LYS A 91 22.86 -20.72 -7.36
CA LYS A 91 22.40 -19.31 -7.38
C LYS A 91 20.90 -19.12 -7.68
N LYS A 92 19.99 -19.61 -6.84
CA LYS A 92 18.60 -19.19 -6.86
C LYS A 92 18.41 -18.09 -5.81
N GLU A 93 18.12 -16.88 -6.28
CA GLU A 93 17.79 -15.75 -5.40
C GLU A 93 16.53 -16.08 -4.61
N HIS A 94 16.65 -16.38 -3.32
CA HIS A 94 15.51 -16.52 -2.42
C HIS A 94 15.05 -15.13 -2.00
N VAL A 95 13.74 -14.88 -2.11
CA VAL A 95 13.10 -13.63 -1.72
C VAL A 95 12.27 -13.91 -0.48
N GLU A 96 12.71 -13.40 0.67
CA GLU A 96 11.98 -13.53 1.93
C GLU A 96 11.25 -12.21 2.26
N LEU A 97 9.97 -12.32 2.62
CA LEU A 97 9.14 -11.19 3.05
C LEU A 97 9.27 -11.01 4.57
N MET A 98 9.74 -9.84 5.00
CA MET A 98 10.02 -9.53 6.42
C MET A 98 8.78 -9.02 7.20
N VAL A 99 7.62 -8.96 6.57
CA VAL A 99 6.37 -8.44 7.14
C VAL A 99 5.23 -9.45 6.94
N PRO A 100 4.17 -9.44 7.79
CA PRO A 100 3.06 -10.37 7.65
C PRO A 100 2.46 -10.33 6.25
N TYR A 101 2.34 -11.50 5.64
CA TYR A 101 1.97 -11.63 4.23
C TYR A 101 0.53 -11.18 3.98
N GLU A 102 -0.39 -11.61 4.84
CA GLU A 102 -1.84 -11.35 4.78
C GLU A 102 -2.18 -9.86 4.93
N GLN A 103 -1.29 -9.10 5.56
CA GLN A 103 -1.41 -7.65 5.70
C GLN A 103 -0.64 -6.88 4.61
N THR A 104 0.00 -7.59 3.69
CA THR A 104 0.80 -7.02 2.61
C THR A 104 0.18 -7.29 1.23
N TYR A 105 -0.44 -8.46 1.06
CA TYR A 105 -0.95 -8.99 -0.21
C TYR A 105 -2.37 -9.57 -0.07
N ILE A 106 -3.14 -9.55 -1.17
CA ILE A 106 -4.56 -9.98 -1.18
C ILE A 106 -4.71 -11.49 -1.41
N CYS A 107 -3.89 -12.05 -2.29
CA CYS A 107 -3.88 -13.47 -2.61
C CYS A 107 -2.74 -14.17 -1.88
N GLY A 108 -2.96 -15.41 -1.41
CA GLY A 108 -2.05 -16.19 -0.56
C GLY A 108 -0.66 -16.52 -1.14
N PRO A 109 0.27 -16.99 -0.28
CA PRO A 109 1.72 -16.98 -0.51
C PRO A 109 2.27 -18.12 -1.38
N ASP A 110 1.49 -18.80 -2.21
CA ASP A 110 2.03 -19.83 -3.11
C ASP A 110 3.27 -19.28 -3.83
N GLU A 111 4.35 -20.07 -3.94
CA GLU A 111 5.73 -19.60 -4.19
C GLU A 111 5.88 -18.70 -5.44
N ASP A 112 4.99 -18.82 -6.43
CA ASP A 112 4.94 -18.00 -7.64
C ASP A 112 4.01 -16.78 -7.55
N ARG A 113 3.06 -16.75 -6.60
CA ARG A 113 2.01 -15.72 -6.47
C ARG A 113 2.46 -14.46 -5.74
N GLY A 114 3.47 -14.52 -4.87
CA GLY A 114 4.02 -13.32 -4.21
C GLY A 114 4.62 -12.29 -5.18
N LYS A 115 5.15 -12.73 -6.33
CA LYS A 115 5.64 -11.85 -7.41
C LYS A 115 4.51 -11.26 -8.26
N ASP A 116 3.38 -11.93 -8.25
CA ASP A 116 2.24 -11.70 -9.14
C ASP A 116 1.07 -11.00 -8.44
N SER A 117 1.11 -10.93 -7.11
CA SER A 117 0.12 -10.27 -6.26
C SER A 117 0.37 -8.75 -6.20
N THR A 118 -0.72 -7.97 -6.23
CA THR A 118 -0.62 -6.52 -6.08
C THR A 118 -0.47 -6.20 -4.60
N PRO A 119 0.58 -5.47 -4.19
CA PRO A 119 0.68 -5.00 -2.80
C PRO A 119 -0.54 -4.16 -2.43
N ILE A 120 -1.16 -4.46 -1.29
CA ILE A 120 -2.35 -3.75 -0.79
C ILE A 120 -2.09 -2.24 -0.73
N VAL A 121 -0.89 -1.84 -0.30
CA VAL A 121 -0.48 -0.44 -0.21
C VAL A 121 -0.53 0.30 -1.56
N THR A 122 -0.34 -0.41 -2.68
CA THR A 122 -0.46 0.18 -4.02
C THR A 122 -1.92 0.46 -4.38
N LEU A 123 -2.84 -0.41 -3.97
CA LEU A 123 -4.27 -0.21 -4.19
C LEU A 123 -4.85 0.87 -3.29
N ILE A 124 -4.28 1.05 -2.10
CA ILE A 124 -4.68 2.07 -1.11
C ILE A 124 -4.15 3.46 -1.45
N ARG A 125 -2.89 3.58 -1.90
CA ARG A 125 -2.26 4.90 -2.14
C ARG A 125 -2.07 5.26 -3.60
N GLY A 126 -2.06 4.29 -4.51
CA GLY A 126 -1.62 4.48 -5.89
C GLY A 126 -0.18 4.03 -6.12
N HIS A 127 0.28 4.21 -7.35
CA HIS A 127 1.65 3.93 -7.75
C HIS A 127 2.57 5.06 -7.31
N TYR A 128 3.63 4.74 -6.55
CA TYR A 128 4.61 5.75 -6.17
C TYR A 128 5.42 6.23 -7.38
N ASN A 129 5.29 7.50 -7.71
CA ASN A 129 6.07 8.18 -8.72
C ASN A 129 7.35 8.73 -8.09
N ARG A 130 8.49 8.08 -8.37
CA ARG A 130 9.79 8.50 -7.85
C ARG A 130 10.23 9.89 -8.31
N LYS A 131 9.73 10.38 -9.46
CA LYS A 131 10.11 11.70 -10.00
C LYS A 131 9.45 12.83 -9.22
N THR A 132 8.19 12.65 -8.85
CA THR A 132 7.42 13.66 -8.10
C THR A 132 7.38 13.41 -6.60
N ALA A 133 7.83 12.22 -6.16
CA ALA A 133 7.68 11.73 -4.79
C ALA A 133 6.23 11.65 -4.30
N GLU A 134 5.29 11.52 -5.24
CA GLU A 134 3.86 11.44 -4.98
C GLU A 134 3.30 10.09 -5.39
N PHE A 135 2.08 9.78 -4.94
CA PHE A 135 1.37 8.60 -5.38
C PHE A 135 0.33 8.96 -6.45
N ASP A 136 0.28 8.15 -7.50
CA ASP A 136 -0.55 8.35 -8.68
C ASP A 136 -1.58 7.20 -8.81
N SER A 137 -2.86 7.54 -8.72
CA SER A 137 -3.98 6.61 -8.87
C SER A 137 -4.46 6.44 -10.31
N SER A 138 -3.97 7.23 -11.27
CA SER A 138 -4.42 7.19 -12.67
C SER A 138 -4.18 5.85 -13.37
N LYS A 139 -3.25 5.05 -12.84
CA LYS A 139 -2.89 3.71 -13.33
C LYS A 139 -3.63 2.59 -12.61
N LEU A 140 -4.41 2.92 -11.58
CA LEU A 140 -5.25 1.95 -10.88
C LEU A 140 -6.57 1.71 -11.65
N PRO A 141 -7.23 0.56 -11.39
CA PRO A 141 -8.59 0.31 -11.87
C PRO A 141 -9.53 1.47 -11.52
N GLY A 142 -10.30 1.94 -12.51
CA GLY A 142 -11.20 3.09 -12.34
C GLY A 142 -10.50 4.43 -12.10
N LYS A 143 -9.16 4.53 -12.25
CA LYS A 143 -8.35 5.72 -11.98
C LYS A 143 -8.47 6.25 -10.55
N GLN A 144 -8.73 5.36 -9.60
CA GLN A 144 -8.92 5.69 -8.20
C GLN A 144 -8.39 4.58 -7.29
N THR A 145 -7.98 4.96 -6.10
CA THR A 145 -7.63 4.04 -5.02
C THR A 145 -8.86 3.33 -4.47
N VAL A 146 -8.65 2.23 -3.75
CA VAL A 146 -9.74 1.55 -3.04
C VAL A 146 -10.40 2.48 -2.02
N ILE A 147 -9.61 3.31 -1.33
CA ILE A 147 -10.11 4.28 -0.35
C ILE A 147 -10.99 5.34 -0.99
N GLU A 148 -10.57 5.90 -2.12
CA GLU A 148 -11.39 6.86 -2.89
C GLU A 148 -12.69 6.22 -3.35
N SER A 149 -12.63 4.97 -3.83
CA SER A 149 -13.85 4.26 -4.25
C SER A 149 -14.80 3.99 -3.08
N ILE A 150 -14.29 3.60 -1.90
CA ILE A 150 -15.13 3.37 -0.72
C ILE A 150 -15.73 4.69 -0.22
N ASN A 151 -14.95 5.76 -0.16
CA ASN A 151 -15.47 7.06 0.27
C ASN A 151 -16.57 7.58 -0.66
N LYS A 152 -16.45 7.33 -1.97
CA LYS A 152 -17.51 7.67 -2.93
C LYS A 152 -18.79 6.90 -2.62
N ASP A 153 -18.70 5.59 -2.51
CA ASP A 153 -19.83 4.71 -2.21
C ASP A 153 -20.47 5.06 -0.84
N ILE A 154 -19.69 5.36 0.21
CA ILE A 154 -20.21 5.84 1.52
C ILE A 154 -21.00 7.15 1.37
N ASN A 155 -20.49 8.09 0.57
CA ASN A 155 -21.16 9.38 0.37
C ASN A 155 -22.47 9.25 -0.44
N GLU A 156 -22.59 8.20 -1.25
CA GLU A 156 -23.81 7.87 -2.00
C GLU A 156 -24.83 7.11 -1.12
N ASP A 157 -24.37 6.27 -0.19
CA ASP A 157 -25.18 5.45 0.73
C ASP A 157 -25.58 6.23 2.00
N LYS A 158 -26.59 7.09 1.86
CA LYS A 158 -27.07 7.97 2.93
C LYS A 158 -27.82 7.27 4.07
N GLU A 159 -28.29 6.05 3.85
CA GLU A 159 -29.13 5.31 4.81
C GLU A 159 -28.31 4.38 5.73
N SER A 160 -27.06 4.11 5.37
CA SER A 160 -26.16 3.28 6.18
C SER A 160 -25.66 3.98 7.45
N LYS A 161 -25.26 3.20 8.47
CA LYS A 161 -24.51 3.70 9.63
C LYS A 161 -23.13 4.27 9.29
N LEU A 162 -22.65 4.04 8.06
CA LEU A 162 -21.43 4.64 7.53
C LEU A 162 -21.67 6.05 6.97
N SER A 163 -22.92 6.47 6.80
CA SER A 163 -23.28 7.80 6.32
C SER A 163 -22.60 8.89 7.18
N GLY A 164 -21.96 9.85 6.51
CA GLY A 164 -21.15 10.89 7.17
C GLY A 164 -19.74 10.47 7.58
N CYS A 165 -19.40 9.18 7.51
CA CYS A 165 -18.03 8.73 7.76
C CYS A 165 -17.12 8.92 6.53
N VAL A 166 -15.82 9.00 6.77
CA VAL A 166 -14.79 9.02 5.73
C VAL A 166 -13.60 8.17 6.14
N LEU A 167 -13.08 7.40 5.19
CA LEU A 167 -11.81 6.71 5.34
C LEU A 167 -10.63 7.66 5.10
N LYS A 168 -9.67 7.63 6.01
CA LYS A 168 -8.37 8.30 5.90
C LYS A 168 -7.24 7.29 6.01
N VAL A 169 -6.13 7.60 5.36
CA VAL A 169 -4.92 6.75 5.40
C VAL A 169 -3.82 7.50 6.11
N GLU A 170 -3.31 6.93 7.19
CA GLU A 170 -2.14 7.42 7.90
C GLU A 170 -0.95 6.48 7.70
N LYS A 171 0.26 7.01 7.89
CA LYS A 171 1.47 6.20 7.90
C LYS A 171 1.87 5.90 9.34
N GLY A 172 2.04 4.61 9.63
CA GLY A 172 2.57 4.11 10.90
C GLY A 172 3.91 3.40 10.73
N TYR A 173 4.52 3.08 11.86
CA TYR A 173 5.70 2.23 11.95
C TYR A 173 5.55 1.24 13.10
N ASP A 174 5.82 -0.03 12.86
CA ASP A 174 5.80 -1.06 13.90
C ASP A 174 7.20 -1.17 14.53
N LYS A 175 7.27 -0.96 15.85
CA LYS A 175 8.51 -1.02 16.61
C LYS A 175 9.01 -2.45 16.83
N ASN A 176 8.11 -3.43 16.73
CA ASN A 176 8.38 -4.84 16.99
C ASN A 176 8.94 -5.55 15.76
N ILE A 177 8.70 -5.02 14.55
CA ILE A 177 9.20 -5.60 13.30
C ILE A 177 10.34 -4.74 12.77
N LYS A 178 11.53 -5.33 12.74
CA LYS A 178 12.74 -4.72 12.15
C LYS A 178 12.93 -5.20 10.73
N VAL A 179 13.15 -4.25 9.84
CA VAL A 179 13.38 -4.50 8.41
C VAL A 179 14.65 -3.80 7.96
N PRO A 180 15.39 -4.35 6.98
CA PRO A 180 16.60 -3.70 6.51
C PRO A 180 16.30 -2.34 5.86
N GLY A 181 17.11 -1.36 6.23
CA GLY A 181 17.19 -0.05 5.60
C GLY A 181 18.14 -0.05 4.40
N ARG A 182 18.06 1.02 3.61
CA ARG A 182 18.91 1.19 2.42
C ARG A 182 20.39 1.33 2.77
N ASP A 183 20.68 1.81 3.97
CA ASP A 183 22.03 2.13 4.45
C ASP A 183 22.61 1.01 5.33
N GLY A 184 22.03 -0.20 5.28
CA GLY A 184 22.45 -1.35 6.09
C GLY A 184 21.94 -1.34 7.54
N HIS A 185 21.42 -0.22 8.02
CA HIS A 185 20.76 -0.14 9.34
C HIS A 185 19.34 -0.70 9.32
N GLU A 186 18.95 -1.38 10.39
CA GLU A 186 17.57 -1.78 10.60
C GLU A 186 16.67 -0.58 10.88
N ARG A 187 15.43 -0.67 10.41
CA ARG A 187 14.37 0.31 10.67
C ARG A 187 13.08 -0.40 11.02
N ASN A 188 12.17 0.32 11.66
CA ASN A 188 10.83 -0.17 11.94
C ASN A 188 10.05 -0.39 10.63
N ALA A 189 9.31 -1.50 10.54
CA ALA A 189 8.44 -1.79 9.41
C ALA A 189 7.40 -0.68 9.24
N ALA A 190 7.25 -0.18 8.02
CA ALA A 190 6.24 0.83 7.73
C ALA A 190 4.91 0.16 7.38
N TYR A 191 3.81 0.72 7.87
CA TYR A 191 2.47 0.30 7.49
C TYR A 191 1.57 1.49 7.18
N LEU A 192 0.50 1.22 6.46
CA LEU A 192 -0.62 2.13 6.23
C LEU A 192 -1.73 1.77 7.21
N ARG A 193 -2.16 2.76 7.97
CA ARG A 193 -3.29 2.67 8.87
C ARG A 193 -4.50 3.25 8.16
N VAL A 194 -5.53 2.45 7.97
CA VAL A 194 -6.82 2.93 7.44
C VAL A 194 -7.70 3.28 8.64
N MET A 195 -7.98 4.57 8.76
CA MET A 195 -8.82 5.17 9.79
C MET A 195 -10.24 5.33 9.26
N LEU A 196 -11.23 4.91 10.04
CA LEU A 196 -12.62 5.37 9.88
C LEU A 196 -12.79 6.64 10.72
N VAL A 197 -13.28 7.71 10.11
CA VAL A 197 -13.48 9.03 10.74
C VAL A 197 -14.95 9.39 10.62
N TRP A 198 -15.63 9.66 11.74
CA TRP A 198 -17.03 10.10 11.77
C TRP A 198 -17.19 11.59 12.09
N ASP A 199 -16.14 12.22 12.63
CA ASP A 199 -16.08 13.68 12.83
C ASP A 199 -14.84 14.24 12.13
N ILE A 200 -15.03 14.71 10.89
CA ILE A 200 -13.93 15.19 10.06
C ILE A 200 -13.35 16.53 10.52
N GLU A 201 -14.14 17.36 11.21
CA GLU A 201 -13.70 18.67 11.67
C GLU A 201 -12.79 18.51 12.88
N CYS A 202 -13.26 17.80 13.91
CA CYS A 202 -12.45 17.46 15.07
C CYS A 202 -11.19 16.67 14.69
N TYR A 203 -11.30 15.76 13.72
CA TYR A 203 -10.13 15.03 13.20
C TYR A 203 -9.09 15.97 12.59
N LYS A 204 -9.50 16.92 11.76
CA LYS A 204 -8.57 17.89 11.14
C LYS A 204 -7.90 18.77 12.19
N GLU A 205 -8.62 19.24 13.20
CA GLU A 205 -8.05 20.03 14.29
C GLU A 205 -7.00 19.24 15.05
N ARG A 206 -7.30 18.01 15.43
CA ARG A 206 -6.37 17.12 16.13
C ARG A 206 -5.12 16.82 15.30
N GLN A 207 -5.26 16.63 13.99
CA GLN A 207 -4.12 16.43 13.11
C GLN A 207 -3.20 17.67 13.07
N LYS A 208 -3.77 18.88 13.01
CA LYS A 208 -3.01 20.13 13.07
C LYS A 208 -2.25 20.27 14.39
N GLU A 209 -2.90 19.99 15.52
CA GLU A 209 -2.24 20.03 16.83
C GLU A 209 -1.12 19.00 16.96
N ASN A 210 -1.33 17.79 16.43
CA ASN A 210 -0.31 16.74 16.43
C ASN A 210 0.89 17.12 15.56
N GLU A 211 0.64 17.75 14.41
CA GLU A 211 1.69 18.28 13.55
C GLU A 211 2.47 19.41 14.23
N ALA A 212 1.79 20.36 14.86
CA ALA A 212 2.42 21.42 15.64
C ALA A 212 3.33 20.85 16.74
N ARG A 213 2.83 19.89 17.54
CA ARG A 213 3.61 19.19 18.57
C ARG A 213 4.83 18.45 18.00
N ARG A 214 4.71 17.84 16.81
CA ARG A 214 5.85 17.19 16.14
C ARG A 214 6.91 18.20 15.70
N ILE A 215 6.49 19.37 15.19
CA ILE A 215 7.39 20.45 14.80
C ILE A 215 8.14 20.97 16.02
N GLU A 216 7.44 21.24 17.13
CA GLU A 216 8.03 21.69 18.39
C GLU A 216 9.09 20.71 18.91
N ARG A 217 8.76 19.43 19.03
CA ARG A 217 9.72 18.38 19.44
C ARG A 217 10.94 18.32 18.53
N ARG A 218 10.78 18.54 17.22
CA ARG A 218 11.88 18.55 16.26
C ARG A 218 12.78 19.79 16.44
N ILE A 219 12.20 20.94 16.75
CA ILE A 219 12.93 22.17 17.07
C ILE A 219 13.71 21.99 18.37
N GLU A 220 13.07 21.45 19.40
CA GLU A 220 13.67 21.17 20.70
C GLU A 220 14.87 20.21 20.58
N TYR A 221 14.69 19.09 19.87
CA TYR A 221 15.78 18.14 19.60
C TYR A 221 16.95 18.78 18.83
N LYS A 222 16.67 19.65 17.86
CA LYS A 222 17.73 20.40 17.15
C LYS A 222 18.46 21.39 18.06
N ARG A 223 17.77 22.00 19.02
CA ARG A 223 18.38 22.91 20.00
C ARG A 223 19.26 22.14 20.99
N SER A 224 18.80 21.01 21.52
CA SER A 224 19.59 20.20 22.46
C SER A 224 20.84 19.58 21.80
N THR A 225 20.72 19.10 20.56
CA THR A 225 21.86 18.57 19.80
C THR A 225 22.88 19.63 19.36
N LYS A 226 22.48 20.90 19.21
CA LYS A 226 23.41 22.02 19.02
C LYS A 226 24.12 22.43 20.30
N SER A 227 23.43 22.38 21.44
CA SER A 227 24.00 22.73 22.75
C SER A 227 25.04 21.73 23.23
N ASN A 228 24.92 20.46 22.85
CA ASN A 228 25.88 19.39 23.19
C ASN A 228 27.12 19.33 22.25
N LYS A 229 27.28 20.29 21.34
CA LYS A 229 28.44 20.39 20.43
C LYS A 229 29.38 21.55 20.76
N VAL A 230 29.24 22.16 21.95
CA VAL A 230 30.11 23.24 22.44
C VAL A 230 30.97 22.69 23.58
#